data_AF-A0A6J6MCI3-F1
#
_entry.id   AF-A0A6J6MCI3-F1
#
_cell.length_a   1.000
_cell.length_b   1.000
_cell.length_c   1.000
_cell.angle_alpha   90.00
_cell.angle_beta   90.00
_cell.angle_gamma   90.00
#
_symmetry.space_group_name_H-M   'P 1'
#
loop_
_entity.id
_entity.type
_entity.pdbx_description
1 polymer ?
#
loop_
_entity_poly.entity_id
_entity_poly.type
_entity_poly.pdbx_seq_one_letter_code
_entity_poly.pdbx_strand_id
1 'polypeptide(L)'
;MTQRFYLESLGCPKNDVDSDKIIGTLMLDGLERTDDASLADLVVVNTCAFIEDARRESIDTVLALSKQRKDGARVVVTGCMAERYGSELAESLPEADHIAGFGVPITLTKKSLAVSGEQVPAFDLLNLPRPKSSSPWAYIKIAEGCDRNCGFCAIPSFRGPQRSRDFESILAEVDQLGAKEIVLVAQDLASYGKDRPDELGAGSIVELVNRVASKVQRTRLLYLYPSDLSDALIDAICATGVPYFDLSLQHVSKPHLRRMRRWGDGTRFLNRIEDIRKREPEAAMRSNFIVGYPGETEEDHDELLAFIEDAQLDWCGFFGFSPEEGTYALNLPDHVDKSLMNERLGELREMQDAITARRRDDLIGETLEVLVDSTGVGRSHREAPEIDGVIHVSETLSVGSFVQVEIADALGPDLLAVGAAPDAASR
;
A
#
# COMPACT_ATOMS: atom_id res chain seq x y z
N MET A 1 -31.86 16.02 12.61
CA MET A 1 -30.51 16.49 12.22
C MET A 1 -29.83 15.30 11.57
N THR A 2 -29.23 15.49 10.40
CA THR A 2 -28.43 14.44 9.75
C THR A 2 -27.22 14.16 10.63
N GLN A 3 -26.96 12.89 10.94
CA GLN A 3 -25.81 12.51 11.75
C GLN A 3 -24.55 12.55 10.88
N ARG A 4 -23.46 13.06 11.45
CA ARG A 4 -22.19 13.21 10.73
C ARG A 4 -21.16 12.19 11.19
N PHE A 5 -20.27 11.80 10.28
CA PHE A 5 -19.11 10.98 10.62
C PHE A 5 -17.81 11.54 10.07
N TYR A 6 -16.73 11.36 10.83
CA TYR A 6 -15.35 11.58 10.43
C TYR A 6 -14.66 10.23 10.39
N LEU A 7 -13.84 9.99 9.36
CA LEU A 7 -13.03 8.78 9.27
C LEU A 7 -11.57 9.18 9.03
N GLU A 8 -10.69 8.67 9.88
CA GLU A 8 -9.24 8.73 9.72
C GLU A 8 -8.72 7.38 9.26
N SER A 9 -7.90 7.36 8.20
CA SER A 9 -7.30 6.14 7.66
C SER A 9 -5.80 6.17 7.91
N LEU A 10 -5.27 5.15 8.59
CA LEU A 10 -3.86 5.02 8.88
C LEU A 10 -3.29 3.74 8.28
N GLY A 11 -1.99 3.77 7.99
CA GLY A 11 -1.21 2.58 7.67
C GLY A 11 -0.86 2.46 6.20
N CYS A 12 -1.69 1.77 5.42
CA CYS A 12 -1.30 1.37 4.06
C CYS A 12 -2.48 1.43 3.07
N PRO A 13 -2.20 1.44 1.76
CA PRO A 13 -3.20 1.44 0.69
C PRO A 13 -4.34 0.42 0.83
N LYS A 14 -4.07 -0.73 1.47
CA LYS A 14 -5.10 -1.75 1.73
C LYS A 14 -6.12 -1.28 2.77
N ASN A 15 -5.68 -0.54 3.79
CA ASN A 15 -6.55 0.07 4.78
C ASN A 15 -7.38 1.21 4.14
N ASP A 16 -6.82 1.96 3.18
CA ASP A 16 -7.57 3.03 2.51
C ASP A 16 -8.75 2.47 1.69
N VAL A 17 -8.54 1.32 1.03
CA VAL A 17 -9.65 0.61 0.37
C VAL A 17 -10.71 0.16 1.37
N ASP A 18 -10.31 -0.32 2.55
CA ASP A 18 -11.25 -0.71 3.62
C ASP A 18 -12.02 0.51 4.15
N SER A 19 -11.32 1.65 4.33
CA SER A 19 -11.89 2.94 4.74
C SER A 19 -12.93 3.44 3.75
N ASP A 20 -12.67 3.39 2.44
CA ASP A 20 -13.63 3.80 1.40
C ASP A 20 -14.92 2.96 1.44
N LYS A 21 -14.81 1.68 1.77
CA LYS A 21 -15.97 0.78 1.90
C LYS A 21 -16.77 1.04 3.17
N ILE A 22 -16.08 1.36 4.26
CA ILE A 22 -16.72 1.83 5.50
C ILE A 22 -17.47 3.14 5.22
N ILE A 23 -16.84 4.10 4.52
CA ILE A 23 -17.48 5.36 4.10
C ILE A 23 -18.74 5.05 3.28
N GLY A 24 -18.65 4.19 2.27
CA GLY A 24 -19.79 3.79 1.44
C GLY A 24 -20.94 3.22 2.26
N THR A 25 -20.63 2.36 3.22
CA THR A 25 -21.62 1.76 4.13
C THR A 25 -22.29 2.81 5.01
N LEU A 26 -21.51 3.69 5.65
CA LEU A 26 -22.05 4.74 6.53
C LEU A 26 -22.90 5.76 5.76
N MET A 27 -22.54 6.08 4.51
CA MET A 27 -23.35 6.93 3.65
C MET A 27 -24.67 6.26 3.26
N LEU A 28 -24.68 4.94 2.99
CA LEU A 28 -25.91 4.18 2.73
C LEU A 28 -26.83 4.11 3.96
N ASP A 29 -26.24 4.10 5.17
CA ASP A 29 -26.96 4.21 6.44
C ASP A 29 -27.51 5.62 6.73
N GLY A 30 -27.24 6.59 5.84
CA GLY A 30 -27.78 7.95 5.89
C GLY A 30 -26.95 8.94 6.70
N LEU A 31 -25.70 8.61 7.05
CA LEU A 31 -24.78 9.54 7.67
C LEU A 31 -24.07 10.42 6.61
N GLU A 32 -23.69 11.62 7.00
CA GLU A 32 -22.96 12.57 6.14
C GLU A 32 -21.48 12.65 6.56
N ARG A 33 -20.56 12.54 5.60
CA ARG A 33 -19.12 12.70 5.86
C ARG A 33 -18.78 14.15 6.20
N THR A 34 -17.90 14.37 7.16
CA THR A 34 -17.29 15.66 7.48
C THR A 34 -15.77 15.52 7.48
N ASP A 35 -15.06 16.56 7.02
CA ASP A 35 -13.59 16.64 7.10
C ASP A 35 -13.12 17.31 8.40
N ASP A 36 -14.07 17.74 9.25
CA ASP A 36 -13.81 18.26 10.59
C ASP A 36 -14.36 17.30 11.64
N ALA A 37 -13.45 16.65 12.38
CA ALA A 37 -13.77 15.72 13.46
C ALA A 37 -14.59 16.37 14.59
N SER A 38 -14.49 17.68 14.80
CA SER A 38 -15.26 18.40 15.82
C SER A 38 -16.76 18.50 15.50
N LEU A 39 -17.13 18.24 14.25
CA LEU A 39 -18.53 18.25 13.79
C LEU A 39 -19.15 16.86 13.72
N ALA A 40 -18.38 15.81 13.97
CA ALA A 40 -18.80 14.43 13.82
C ALA A 40 -19.58 13.90 15.03
N ASP A 41 -20.65 13.13 14.79
CA ASP A 41 -21.34 12.33 15.81
C ASP A 41 -20.73 10.91 15.92
N LEU A 42 -19.99 10.47 14.89
CA LEU A 42 -19.19 9.25 14.84
C LEU A 42 -17.78 9.57 14.33
N VAL A 43 -16.76 9.20 15.09
CA VAL A 43 -15.37 9.22 14.65
C VAL A 43 -14.92 7.77 14.45
N VAL A 44 -14.48 7.42 13.25
CA VAL A 44 -13.92 6.12 12.93
C VAL A 44 -12.42 6.27 12.70
N VAL A 45 -11.59 5.46 13.36
CA VAL A 45 -10.15 5.43 13.14
C VAL A 45 -9.77 4.05 12.63
N ASN A 46 -9.39 3.95 11.36
CA ASN A 46 -8.91 2.72 10.74
C ASN A 46 -7.40 2.58 10.96
N THR A 47 -7.02 1.69 11.86
CA THR A 47 -5.68 1.62 12.46
C THR A 47 -4.76 0.60 11.80
N CYS A 48 -3.46 0.82 11.95
CA CYS A 48 -2.42 -0.08 11.47
C CYS A 48 -1.81 -0.89 12.62
N ALA A 49 -1.37 -2.11 12.34
CA ALA A 49 -0.67 -2.98 13.29
C ALA A 49 0.58 -3.61 12.69
N PHE A 50 1.15 -2.98 11.65
CA PHE A 50 2.23 -3.55 10.89
C PHE A 50 3.56 -3.55 11.67
N ILE A 51 3.90 -2.42 12.30
CA ILE A 51 5.11 -2.25 13.13
C ILE A 51 4.77 -1.44 14.38
N GLU A 52 5.67 -1.48 15.38
CA GLU A 52 5.54 -0.73 16.65
C GLU A 52 5.25 0.77 16.45
N ASP A 53 5.99 1.44 15.57
CA ASP A 53 5.80 2.88 15.32
C ASP A 53 4.40 3.19 14.77
N ALA A 54 3.88 2.37 13.85
CA ALA A 54 2.53 2.53 13.28
C ALA A 54 1.42 2.24 14.32
N ARG A 55 1.68 1.34 15.27
CA ARG A 55 0.77 1.09 16.41
C ARG A 55 0.72 2.31 17.33
N ARG A 56 1.88 2.90 17.65
CA ARG A 56 1.95 4.13 18.46
C ARG A 56 1.23 5.29 17.78
N GLU A 57 1.49 5.52 16.49
CA GLU A 57 0.78 6.53 15.70
C GLU A 57 -0.75 6.32 15.72
N SER A 58 -1.19 5.06 15.59
CA SER A 58 -2.61 4.71 15.67
C SER A 58 -3.22 5.08 17.02
N ILE A 59 -2.55 4.76 18.13
CA ILE A 59 -3.01 5.10 19.48
C ILE A 59 -3.05 6.62 19.69
N ASP A 60 -1.96 7.32 19.33
CA ASP A 60 -1.86 8.77 19.49
C ASP A 60 -2.96 9.50 18.71
N THR A 61 -3.27 9.03 17.50
CA THR A 61 -4.34 9.56 16.65
C THR A 61 -5.71 9.34 17.27
N VAL A 62 -6.00 8.14 17.80
CA VAL A 62 -7.26 7.88 18.51
C VAL A 62 -7.41 8.82 19.70
N LEU A 63 -6.36 9.01 20.49
CA LEU A 63 -6.38 9.92 21.65
C LEU A 63 -6.57 11.39 21.25
N ALA A 64 -5.95 11.83 20.15
CA ALA A 64 -6.10 13.19 19.62
C ALA A 64 -7.53 13.45 19.14
N LEU A 65 -8.07 12.58 18.28
CA LEU A 65 -9.42 12.70 17.74
C LEU A 65 -10.49 12.53 18.83
N SER A 66 -10.22 11.68 19.82
CA SER A 66 -11.04 11.55 21.03
C SER A 66 -11.20 12.89 21.75
N LYS A 67 -10.15 13.71 21.82
CA LYS A 67 -10.23 15.05 22.45
C LYS A 67 -10.88 16.11 21.55
N GLN A 68 -10.77 15.97 20.24
CA GLN A 68 -11.29 16.94 19.27
C GLN A 68 -12.79 16.77 18.98
N ARG A 69 -13.33 15.55 19.15
CA ARG A 69 -14.71 15.24 18.79
C ARG A 69 -15.74 16.06 19.57
N LYS A 70 -16.93 16.17 19.01
CA LYS A 70 -18.11 16.73 19.67
C LYS A 70 -18.48 15.95 20.94
N ASP A 71 -18.94 16.64 21.98
CA ASP A 71 -19.47 16.00 23.18
C ASP A 71 -20.59 14.99 22.84
N GLY A 72 -20.43 13.75 23.32
CA GLY A 72 -21.34 12.64 23.06
C GLY A 72 -21.14 11.93 21.72
N ALA A 73 -20.15 12.34 20.90
CA ALA A 73 -19.75 11.60 19.72
C ALA A 73 -19.07 10.28 20.11
N ARG A 74 -19.33 9.23 19.31
CA ARG A 74 -18.75 7.91 19.51
C ARG A 74 -17.43 7.78 18.76
N VAL A 75 -16.42 7.17 19.38
CA VAL A 75 -15.15 6.80 18.73
C VAL A 75 -15.15 5.30 18.48
N VAL A 76 -14.94 4.90 17.23
CA VAL A 76 -14.82 3.50 16.81
C VAL A 76 -13.43 3.27 16.25
N VAL A 77 -12.71 2.32 16.82
CA VAL A 77 -11.40 1.89 16.32
C VAL A 77 -11.61 0.63 15.47
N THR A 78 -11.08 0.64 14.26
CA THR A 78 -11.14 -0.50 13.34
C THR A 78 -9.77 -0.75 12.70
N GLY A 79 -9.67 -1.70 11.76
CA GLY A 79 -8.44 -2.01 11.04
C GLY A 79 -7.59 -3.12 11.66
N CYS A 80 -6.33 -3.20 11.23
CA CYS A 80 -5.40 -4.27 11.62
C CYS A 80 -5.20 -4.35 13.14
N MET A 81 -5.15 -3.20 13.83
CA MET A 81 -4.90 -3.18 15.29
C MET A 81 -6.12 -3.68 16.05
N ALA A 82 -7.32 -3.28 15.62
CA ALA A 82 -8.57 -3.76 16.18
C ALA A 82 -8.75 -5.28 15.99
N GLU A 83 -8.40 -5.81 14.82
CA GLU A 83 -8.48 -7.25 14.55
C GLU A 83 -7.48 -8.05 15.41
N ARG A 84 -6.23 -7.57 15.50
CA ARG A 84 -5.14 -8.33 16.14
C ARG A 84 -5.11 -8.20 17.66
N TYR A 85 -5.39 -7.00 18.19
CA TYR A 85 -5.25 -6.65 19.60
C TYR A 85 -6.58 -6.23 20.25
N GLY A 86 -7.71 -6.63 19.67
CA GLY A 86 -9.03 -6.09 20.03
C GLY A 86 -9.37 -6.17 21.53
N SER A 87 -9.05 -7.27 22.20
CA SER A 87 -9.29 -7.42 23.65
C SER A 87 -8.40 -6.50 24.49
N GLU A 88 -7.11 -6.41 24.15
CA GLU A 88 -6.16 -5.57 24.87
C GLU A 88 -6.46 -4.08 24.68
N LEU A 89 -6.80 -3.67 23.45
CA LEU A 89 -7.24 -2.31 23.16
C LEU A 89 -8.52 -1.96 23.92
N ALA A 90 -9.46 -2.90 24.07
CA ALA A 90 -10.71 -2.63 24.79
C ALA A 90 -10.48 -2.39 26.29
N GLU A 91 -9.44 -3.01 26.86
CA GLU A 91 -9.06 -2.82 28.25
C GLU A 91 -8.20 -1.57 28.46
N SER A 92 -7.31 -1.25 27.51
CA SER A 92 -6.29 -0.21 27.65
C SER A 92 -6.64 1.14 27.03
N LEU A 93 -7.64 1.22 26.15
CA LEU A 93 -8.02 2.43 25.42
C LEU A 93 -9.51 2.79 25.68
N PRO A 94 -9.85 3.29 26.89
CA PRO A 94 -11.23 3.61 27.27
C PRO A 94 -11.85 4.75 26.46
N GLU A 95 -11.03 5.54 25.76
CA GLU A 95 -11.46 6.59 24.84
C GLU A 95 -12.21 6.05 23.62
N ALA A 96 -12.00 4.78 23.26
CA ALA A 96 -12.70 4.11 22.18
C ALA A 96 -14.01 3.49 22.69
N ASP A 97 -15.14 4.00 22.20
CA ASP A 97 -16.47 3.49 22.54
C ASP A 97 -16.73 2.08 21.95
N HIS A 98 -16.01 1.73 20.88
CA HIS A 98 -16.10 0.41 20.26
C HIS A 98 -14.81 0.06 19.50
N ILE A 99 -14.44 -1.22 19.54
CA ILE A 99 -13.35 -1.77 18.74
C ILE A 99 -13.94 -2.82 17.79
N ALA A 100 -13.79 -2.57 16.50
CA ALA A 100 -14.42 -3.31 15.41
C ALA A 100 -13.34 -3.94 14.51
N GLY A 101 -13.14 -5.26 14.61
CA GLY A 101 -12.34 -6.02 13.65
C GLY A 101 -12.96 -6.04 12.24
N PHE A 102 -12.31 -6.71 11.29
CA PHE A 102 -12.70 -6.70 9.88
C PHE A 102 -14.11 -7.26 9.60
N GLY A 103 -14.62 -8.14 10.48
CA GLY A 103 -15.95 -8.72 10.37
C GLY A 103 -17.04 -8.02 11.17
N VAL A 104 -16.73 -6.90 11.83
CA VAL A 104 -17.65 -6.22 12.75
C VAL A 104 -18.22 -4.95 12.10
N PRO A 105 -19.55 -4.86 11.89
CA PRO A 105 -20.17 -3.67 11.30
C PRO A 105 -19.96 -2.42 12.15
N ILE A 106 -19.59 -1.32 11.51
CA ILE A 106 -19.46 0.00 12.14
C ILE A 106 -20.80 0.71 12.03
N THR A 107 -21.54 0.83 13.14
CA THR A 107 -22.86 1.47 13.14
C THR A 107 -23.04 2.43 14.31
N LEU A 108 -23.76 3.53 14.06
CA LEU A 108 -24.20 4.45 15.11
C LEU A 108 -25.36 3.88 15.94
N THR A 109 -26.20 3.04 15.35
CA THR A 109 -27.39 2.50 16.00
C THR A 109 -27.07 1.31 16.90
N LYS A 110 -27.51 1.37 18.16
CA LYS A 110 -27.46 0.30 19.18
C LYS A 110 -28.19 -1.01 18.83
N LYS A 111 -28.49 -1.30 17.57
CA LYS A 111 -28.96 -2.63 17.18
C LYS A 111 -27.75 -3.54 17.00
N SER A 112 -27.15 -3.94 18.12
CA SER A 112 -26.77 -5.33 18.21
C SER A 112 -28.07 -6.11 18.05
N LEU A 113 -28.34 -6.61 16.84
CA LEU A 113 -29.31 -7.67 16.66
C LEU A 113 -28.69 -8.93 17.27
N ALA A 114 -28.66 -9.00 18.60
CA ALA A 114 -28.79 -10.26 19.29
C ALA A 114 -30.25 -10.71 19.12
N VAL A 115 -30.60 -11.14 17.90
CA VAL A 115 -31.88 -11.74 17.59
C VAL A 115 -31.58 -13.11 16.99
N SER A 116 -31.73 -14.11 17.84
CA SER A 116 -31.95 -15.53 17.50
C SER A 116 -31.10 -16.12 16.37
N GLY A 117 -29.99 -16.77 16.71
CA GLY A 117 -29.50 -18.00 16.04
C GLY A 117 -29.18 -17.98 14.55
N GLU A 118 -29.40 -16.88 13.83
CA GLU A 118 -29.03 -16.71 12.42
C GLU A 118 -27.70 -15.97 12.38
N GLN A 119 -26.71 -16.58 11.71
CA GLN A 119 -25.41 -15.98 11.46
C GLN A 119 -25.62 -14.62 10.81
N VAL A 120 -25.25 -13.54 11.49
CA VAL A 120 -25.11 -12.22 10.87
C VAL A 120 -24.21 -12.44 9.65
N PRO A 121 -24.65 -12.10 8.41
CA PRO A 121 -23.80 -12.28 7.24
C PRO A 121 -22.48 -11.57 7.50
N ALA A 122 -21.37 -12.29 7.36
CA ALA A 122 -20.05 -11.77 7.66
C ALA A 122 -19.86 -10.44 6.94
N PHE A 123 -19.51 -9.38 7.68
CA PHE A 123 -19.19 -8.09 7.11
C PHE A 123 -17.93 -8.26 6.26
N ASP A 124 -18.12 -8.50 4.96
CA ASP A 124 -17.02 -8.80 4.05
C ASP A 124 -16.49 -7.52 3.41
N LEU A 125 -15.62 -6.83 4.14
CA LEU A 125 -14.87 -5.67 3.65
C LEU A 125 -14.23 -5.91 2.28
N LEU A 126 -13.90 -7.16 1.91
CA LEU A 126 -13.31 -7.43 0.61
C LEU A 126 -14.27 -7.19 -0.56
N ASN A 127 -15.59 -7.30 -0.38
CA ASN A 127 -16.58 -7.23 -1.46
C ASN A 127 -17.66 -6.15 -1.27
N LEU A 128 -17.58 -5.33 -0.21
CA LEU A 128 -18.50 -4.20 -0.04
C LEU A 128 -18.34 -3.13 -1.15
N PRO A 129 -19.44 -2.48 -1.56
CA PRO A 129 -19.40 -1.36 -2.49
C PRO A 129 -18.81 -0.12 -1.80
N ARG A 130 -18.28 0.81 -2.61
CA ARG A 130 -17.69 2.07 -2.14
C ARG A 130 -18.02 3.23 -3.09
N PRO A 131 -17.93 4.50 -2.63
CA PRO A 131 -18.22 5.64 -3.50
C PRO A 131 -17.21 5.75 -4.65
N LYS A 132 -17.49 6.65 -5.59
CA LYS A 132 -16.52 7.00 -6.65
C LYS A 132 -15.24 7.54 -6.03
N SER A 133 -14.12 7.40 -6.74
CA SER A 133 -12.88 8.01 -6.29
C SER A 133 -13.02 9.53 -6.24
N SER A 134 -12.55 10.14 -5.15
CA SER A 134 -12.36 11.59 -5.05
C SER A 134 -11.10 12.07 -5.77
N SER A 135 -10.20 11.15 -6.11
CA SER A 135 -8.94 11.41 -6.79
C SER A 135 -8.96 10.87 -8.21
N PRO A 136 -8.10 11.37 -9.11
CA PRO A 136 -7.93 10.82 -10.46
C PRO A 136 -7.43 9.37 -10.52
N TRP A 137 -7.01 8.83 -9.39
CA TRP A 137 -6.53 7.46 -9.23
C TRP A 137 -7.33 6.75 -8.14
N ALA A 138 -7.23 5.43 -8.07
CA ALA A 138 -7.84 4.66 -6.98
C ALA A 138 -7.10 3.33 -6.71
N TYR A 139 -6.93 2.99 -5.43
CA TYR A 139 -6.50 1.66 -5.02
C TYR A 139 -7.64 0.64 -5.18
N ILE A 140 -7.33 -0.57 -5.62
CA ILE A 140 -8.28 -1.69 -5.60
C ILE A 140 -7.63 -2.90 -4.94
N LYS A 141 -8.25 -3.33 -3.83
CA LYS A 141 -7.85 -4.56 -3.14
C LYS A 141 -8.38 -5.77 -3.90
N ILE A 142 -7.49 -6.53 -4.55
CA ILE A 142 -7.87 -7.68 -5.40
C ILE A 142 -7.87 -9.01 -4.63
N ALA A 143 -7.18 -9.06 -3.50
CA ALA A 143 -7.13 -10.21 -2.60
C ALA A 143 -6.89 -9.76 -1.15
N GLU A 144 -7.24 -10.64 -0.22
CA GLU A 144 -7.00 -10.51 1.22
C GLU A 144 -6.21 -11.71 1.73
N GLY A 145 -5.46 -11.55 2.83
CA GLY A 145 -4.68 -12.63 3.41
C GLY A 145 -3.45 -12.98 2.58
N CYS A 146 -2.66 -13.93 3.05
CA CYS A 146 -1.42 -14.33 2.39
C CYS A 146 -1.00 -15.74 2.83
N ASP A 147 -0.66 -16.60 1.88
CA ASP A 147 -0.20 -17.98 2.17
C ASP A 147 1.32 -18.07 2.39
N ARG A 148 2.03 -16.94 2.36
CA ARG A 148 3.47 -16.90 2.62
C ARG A 148 3.76 -17.08 4.10
N ASN A 149 4.81 -17.83 4.38
CA ASN A 149 5.29 -18.14 5.72
C ASN A 149 6.57 -17.37 6.08
N CYS A 150 6.63 -16.09 5.70
CA CYS A 150 7.76 -15.20 5.98
C CYS A 150 8.01 -15.10 7.50
N GLY A 151 9.27 -15.21 7.91
CA GLY A 151 9.64 -15.36 9.32
C GLY A 151 9.24 -14.18 10.22
N PHE A 152 9.21 -12.97 9.66
CA PHE A 152 8.86 -11.72 10.34
C PHE A 152 7.37 -11.34 10.22
N CYS A 153 6.58 -12.02 9.40
CA CYS A 153 5.25 -11.54 9.02
C CYS A 153 4.15 -12.19 9.89
N ALA A 154 3.34 -11.37 10.55
CA ALA A 154 2.18 -11.83 11.32
C ALA A 154 0.88 -11.91 10.50
N ILE A 155 0.84 -11.38 9.27
CA ILE A 155 -0.38 -11.29 8.44
C ILE A 155 -1.19 -12.60 8.38
N PRO A 156 -0.59 -13.79 8.17
CA PRO A 156 -1.35 -15.03 8.09
C PRO A 156 -2.13 -15.37 9.37
N SER A 157 -1.72 -14.86 10.54
CA SER A 157 -2.38 -15.17 11.81
C SER A 157 -3.69 -14.40 12.03
N PHE A 158 -3.83 -13.21 11.46
CA PHE A 158 -5.00 -12.35 11.69
C PHE A 158 -5.78 -11.96 10.43
N ARG A 159 -5.17 -11.96 9.23
CA ARG A 159 -5.90 -11.80 7.96
C ARG A 159 -6.22 -13.12 7.28
N GLY A 160 -5.68 -14.23 7.76
CA GLY A 160 -5.93 -15.57 7.24
C GLY A 160 -5.21 -15.88 5.91
N PRO A 161 -5.57 -17.02 5.27
CA PRO A 161 -4.99 -17.45 4.00
C PRO A 161 -5.39 -16.52 2.85
N GLN A 162 -4.70 -16.66 1.72
CA GLN A 162 -5.01 -15.91 0.49
C GLN A 162 -6.48 -16.14 0.08
N ARG A 163 -7.21 -15.05 -0.15
CA ARG A 163 -8.59 -15.04 -0.66
C ARG A 163 -8.70 -14.02 -1.78
N SER A 164 -8.73 -14.50 -3.01
CA SER A 164 -8.81 -13.68 -4.23
C SER A 164 -10.26 -13.36 -4.59
N ARG A 165 -10.49 -12.12 -5.01
CA ARG A 165 -11.79 -11.67 -5.53
C ARG A 165 -12.05 -12.23 -6.93
N ASP A 166 -13.31 -12.15 -7.32
CA ASP A 166 -13.74 -12.51 -8.67
C ASP A 166 -13.41 -11.40 -9.68
N PHE A 167 -13.09 -11.78 -10.92
CA PHE A 167 -12.78 -10.83 -12.00
C PHE A 167 -13.89 -9.81 -12.22
N GLU A 168 -15.14 -10.26 -12.34
CA GLU A 168 -16.26 -9.39 -12.69
C GLU A 168 -16.56 -8.41 -11.56
N SER A 169 -16.38 -8.84 -10.30
CA SER A 169 -16.46 -7.94 -9.12
C SER A 169 -15.39 -6.84 -9.17
N ILE A 170 -14.15 -7.19 -9.50
CA ILE A 170 -13.06 -6.21 -9.61
C ILE A 170 -13.32 -5.24 -10.76
N LEU A 171 -13.71 -5.74 -11.93
CA LEU A 171 -13.94 -4.93 -13.13
C LEU A 171 -15.15 -4.00 -12.96
N ALA A 172 -16.21 -4.46 -12.31
CA ALA A 172 -17.35 -3.61 -11.96
C ALA A 172 -16.93 -2.48 -11.00
N GLU A 173 -16.06 -2.76 -10.05
CA GLU A 173 -15.52 -1.73 -9.15
C GLU A 173 -14.63 -0.73 -9.90
N VAL A 174 -13.78 -1.19 -10.83
CA VAL A 174 -12.99 -0.30 -11.72
C VAL A 174 -13.91 0.67 -12.46
N ASP A 175 -14.97 0.17 -13.09
CA ASP A 175 -15.93 0.98 -13.84
C ASP A 175 -16.68 1.97 -12.94
N GLN A 176 -17.05 1.55 -11.72
CA GLN A 176 -17.75 2.39 -10.75
C GLN A 176 -16.87 3.55 -10.26
N LEU A 177 -15.58 3.31 -10.04
CA LEU A 177 -14.66 4.31 -9.48
C LEU A 177 -14.44 5.50 -10.41
N GLY A 178 -14.41 5.26 -11.73
CA GLY A 178 -14.22 6.32 -12.74
C GLY A 178 -12.84 6.99 -12.69
N ALA A 179 -11.85 6.33 -12.10
CA ALA A 179 -10.47 6.80 -12.04
C ALA A 179 -9.72 6.61 -13.36
N LYS A 180 -8.68 7.41 -13.58
CA LYS A 180 -7.76 7.34 -14.71
C LYS A 180 -6.62 6.34 -14.49
N GLU A 181 -6.13 6.25 -13.25
CA GLU A 181 -5.14 5.29 -12.81
C GLU A 181 -5.76 4.33 -11.78
N ILE A 182 -5.61 3.03 -12.02
CA ILE A 182 -5.97 2.00 -11.04
C ILE A 182 -4.71 1.38 -10.47
N VAL A 183 -4.64 1.32 -9.15
CA VAL A 183 -3.51 0.72 -8.43
C VAL A 183 -3.98 -0.57 -7.75
N LEU A 184 -3.55 -1.71 -8.28
CA LEU A 184 -3.91 -3.02 -7.76
C LEU A 184 -3.07 -3.33 -6.52
N VAL A 185 -3.74 -3.66 -5.42
CA VAL A 185 -3.10 -3.95 -4.13
C VAL A 185 -3.58 -5.28 -3.55
N ALA A 186 -2.66 -5.99 -2.89
CA ALA A 186 -2.91 -7.16 -2.07
C ALA A 186 -1.75 -7.33 -1.06
N GLN A 187 -1.79 -8.37 -0.24
CA GLN A 187 -0.65 -8.75 0.59
C GLN A 187 0.41 -9.50 -0.24
N ASP A 188 -0.01 -10.35 -1.19
CA ASP A 188 0.84 -10.93 -2.24
C ASP A 188 0.06 -10.89 -3.57
N LEU A 189 0.35 -9.87 -4.39
CA LEU A 189 -0.39 -9.59 -5.62
C LEU A 189 -0.17 -10.67 -6.68
N ALA A 190 1.07 -11.16 -6.78
CA ALA A 190 1.46 -12.15 -7.78
C ALA A 190 0.87 -13.55 -7.50
N SER A 191 0.35 -13.77 -6.29
CA SER A 191 -0.39 -14.98 -5.91
C SER A 191 -1.88 -14.95 -6.24
N TYR A 192 -2.40 -13.87 -6.82
CA TYR A 192 -3.82 -13.75 -7.17
C TYR A 192 -4.33 -14.94 -8.02
N GLY A 193 -5.48 -15.47 -7.60
CA GLY A 193 -6.21 -16.61 -8.16
C GLY A 193 -5.57 -17.99 -8.02
N LYS A 194 -4.41 -18.12 -7.36
CA LYS A 194 -3.84 -19.44 -7.00
C LYS A 194 -4.72 -20.21 -6.02
N ASP A 195 -5.49 -19.50 -5.21
CA ASP A 195 -6.48 -20.03 -4.27
C ASP A 195 -7.80 -20.45 -4.95
N ARG A 196 -8.00 -20.08 -6.23
CA ARG A 196 -9.21 -20.39 -7.03
C ARG A 196 -8.84 -20.97 -8.41
N PRO A 197 -8.08 -22.09 -8.46
CA PRO A 197 -7.56 -22.62 -9.72
C PRO A 197 -8.64 -23.09 -10.70
N ASP A 198 -9.79 -23.57 -10.20
CA ASP A 198 -10.89 -24.06 -11.04
C ASP A 198 -11.71 -22.92 -11.68
N GLU A 199 -11.71 -21.73 -11.05
CA GLU A 199 -12.53 -20.58 -11.47
C GLU A 199 -11.70 -19.53 -12.22
N LEU A 200 -10.51 -19.22 -11.71
CA LEU A 200 -9.63 -18.17 -12.24
C LEU A 200 -8.40 -18.73 -12.98
N GLY A 201 -8.00 -19.97 -12.68
CA GLY A 201 -6.81 -20.61 -13.26
C GLY A 201 -5.49 -20.18 -12.61
N ALA A 202 -4.47 -21.04 -12.70
CA ALA A 202 -3.09 -20.66 -12.36
C ALA A 202 -2.58 -19.59 -13.36
N GLY A 203 -2.08 -18.46 -12.85
CA GLY A 203 -1.62 -17.33 -13.69
C GLY A 203 -2.68 -16.24 -13.93
N SER A 204 -3.81 -16.28 -13.23
CA SER A 204 -4.92 -15.34 -13.37
C SER A 204 -4.55 -13.85 -13.19
N ILE A 205 -3.44 -13.54 -12.52
CA ILE A 205 -2.97 -12.16 -12.35
C ILE A 205 -2.67 -11.48 -13.69
N VAL A 206 -2.09 -12.20 -14.66
CA VAL A 206 -1.78 -11.65 -15.99
C VAL A 206 -3.06 -11.25 -16.71
N GLU A 207 -4.07 -12.14 -16.69
CA GLU A 207 -5.39 -11.87 -17.26
C GLU A 207 -6.08 -10.69 -16.55
N LEU A 208 -5.97 -10.62 -15.22
CA LEU A 208 -6.53 -9.50 -14.45
C LEU A 208 -5.95 -8.17 -14.91
N VAL A 209 -4.62 -8.10 -14.97
CA VAL A 209 -3.89 -6.89 -15.36
C VAL A 209 -4.30 -6.46 -16.76
N ASN A 210 -4.35 -7.38 -17.72
CA ASN A 210 -4.76 -7.08 -19.09
C ASN A 210 -6.20 -6.54 -19.15
N ARG A 211 -7.14 -7.14 -18.41
CA ARG A 211 -8.55 -6.68 -18.38
C ARG A 211 -8.69 -5.31 -17.73
N VAL A 212 -8.01 -5.07 -16.62
CA VAL A 212 -8.03 -3.75 -15.96
C VAL A 212 -7.39 -2.70 -16.87
N ALA A 213 -6.23 -2.98 -17.45
CA ALA A 213 -5.54 -2.07 -18.38
C ALA A 213 -6.36 -1.75 -19.64
N SER A 214 -7.27 -2.63 -20.06
CA SER A 214 -8.19 -2.33 -21.17
C SER A 214 -9.29 -1.32 -20.83
N LYS A 215 -9.51 -1.04 -19.53
CA LYS A 215 -10.58 -0.14 -19.03
C LYS A 215 -10.07 1.23 -18.59
N VAL A 216 -8.80 1.34 -18.22
CA VAL A 216 -8.21 2.56 -17.67
C VAL A 216 -6.88 2.88 -18.32
N GLN A 217 -6.47 4.15 -18.28
CA GLN A 217 -5.28 4.61 -19.00
C GLN A 217 -3.99 4.16 -18.33
N ARG A 218 -3.99 4.04 -17.00
CA ARG A 218 -2.84 3.57 -16.22
C ARG A 218 -3.27 2.46 -15.27
N THR A 219 -2.53 1.35 -15.28
CA THR A 219 -2.70 0.28 -14.28
C THR A 219 -1.37 0.00 -13.59
N ARG A 220 -1.30 0.23 -12.28
CA ARG A 220 -0.12 0.02 -11.44
C ARG A 220 -0.31 -1.20 -10.56
N LEU A 221 0.77 -1.91 -10.29
CA LEU A 221 0.81 -3.06 -9.39
C LEU A 221 1.75 -2.77 -8.22
N LEU A 222 1.28 -3.03 -7.00
CA LEU A 222 2.10 -2.94 -5.78
C LEU A 222 2.21 -4.30 -5.11
N TYR A 223 3.24 -4.48 -4.27
CA TYR A 223 3.46 -5.67 -3.45
C TYR A 223 3.72 -6.95 -4.29
N LEU A 224 4.66 -6.87 -5.23
CA LEU A 224 5.07 -8.01 -6.06
C LEU A 224 6.09 -8.87 -5.31
N TYR A 225 5.74 -10.14 -5.10
CA TYR A 225 6.68 -11.12 -4.56
C TYR A 225 7.62 -11.61 -5.68
N PRO A 226 8.96 -11.52 -5.52
CA PRO A 226 9.90 -11.70 -6.63
C PRO A 226 9.91 -13.10 -7.25
N SER A 227 9.55 -14.15 -6.50
CA SER A 227 9.54 -15.52 -7.04
C SER A 227 8.43 -15.79 -8.05
N ASP A 228 7.34 -15.00 -8.00
CA ASP A 228 6.18 -15.16 -8.87
C ASP A 228 6.14 -14.14 -10.02
N LEU A 229 7.19 -13.33 -10.14
CA LEU A 229 7.36 -12.40 -11.24
C LEU A 229 7.82 -13.15 -12.50
N SER A 230 6.85 -13.70 -13.23
CA SER A 230 7.07 -14.38 -14.51
C SER A 230 7.32 -13.38 -15.63
N ASP A 231 7.95 -13.82 -16.73
CA ASP A 231 8.15 -12.96 -17.90
C ASP A 231 6.82 -12.46 -18.48
N ALA A 232 5.79 -13.32 -18.51
CA ALA A 232 4.44 -12.94 -18.94
C ALA A 232 3.82 -11.84 -18.06
N LEU A 233 4.09 -11.83 -16.75
CA LEU A 233 3.63 -10.76 -15.86
C LEU A 233 4.43 -9.48 -16.07
N ILE A 234 5.74 -9.56 -16.33
CA ILE A 234 6.57 -8.40 -16.68
C ILE A 234 6.04 -7.75 -17.96
N ASP A 235 5.81 -8.53 -19.00
CA ASP A 235 5.29 -8.03 -20.28
C ASP A 235 3.91 -7.39 -20.11
N ALA A 236 3.04 -8.00 -19.29
CA ALA A 236 1.72 -7.44 -18.98
C ALA A 236 1.81 -6.12 -18.21
N ILE A 237 2.74 -5.98 -17.25
CA ILE A 237 2.98 -4.73 -16.53
C ILE A 237 3.47 -3.64 -17.48
N CYS A 238 4.44 -3.93 -18.36
CA CYS A 238 4.90 -2.94 -19.32
C CYS A 238 3.78 -2.47 -20.27
N ALA A 239 2.88 -3.38 -20.65
CA ALA A 239 1.74 -3.06 -21.51
C ALA A 239 0.66 -2.17 -20.85
N THR A 240 0.70 -1.94 -19.54
CA THR A 240 -0.29 -1.08 -18.86
C THR A 240 -0.03 0.42 -18.99
N GLY A 241 1.09 0.81 -19.62
CA GLY A 241 1.58 2.19 -19.62
C GLY A 241 2.21 2.62 -18.30
N VAL A 242 2.37 1.70 -17.33
CA VAL A 242 3.01 1.98 -16.05
C VAL A 242 4.04 0.87 -15.74
N PRO A 243 5.24 0.93 -16.35
CA PRO A 243 6.32 -0.02 -16.06
C PRO A 243 6.93 0.28 -14.68
N TYR A 244 6.19 -0.03 -13.63
CA TYR A 244 6.56 0.21 -12.24
C TYR A 244 6.55 -1.11 -11.48
N PHE A 245 7.68 -1.45 -10.88
CA PHE A 245 7.90 -2.73 -10.23
C PHE A 245 8.19 -2.54 -8.74
N ASP A 246 7.17 -2.69 -7.90
CA ASP A 246 7.31 -2.72 -6.43
C ASP A 246 7.65 -4.12 -5.94
N LEU A 247 8.94 -4.41 -5.87
CA LEU A 247 9.50 -5.71 -5.51
C LEU A 247 9.70 -5.81 -4.01
N SER A 248 8.98 -6.73 -3.36
CA SER A 248 9.20 -7.02 -1.95
C SER A 248 10.46 -7.87 -1.77
N LEU A 249 11.67 -7.29 -1.73
CA LEU A 249 12.94 -8.05 -1.62
C LEU A 249 13.39 -8.34 -0.19
N GLN A 250 13.08 -7.46 0.77
CA GLN A 250 13.26 -7.61 2.22
C GLN A 250 14.71 -7.75 2.71
N HIS A 251 15.58 -8.46 1.99
CA HIS A 251 17.03 -8.53 2.16
C HIS A 251 17.65 -9.10 0.87
N VAL A 252 18.98 -9.24 0.80
CA VAL A 252 19.68 -9.77 -0.40
C VAL A 252 20.63 -10.93 -0.10
N SER A 253 21.23 -10.95 1.09
CA SER A 253 22.03 -12.09 1.53
C SER A 253 21.21 -13.38 1.54
N LYS A 254 21.74 -14.40 0.87
CA LYS A 254 21.12 -15.71 0.74
C LYS A 254 20.93 -16.45 2.07
N PRO A 255 21.95 -16.59 2.95
CA PRO A 255 21.74 -17.20 4.26
C PRO A 255 20.73 -16.41 5.09
N HIS A 256 20.77 -15.08 5.01
CA HIS A 256 19.87 -14.20 5.74
C HIS A 256 18.41 -14.34 5.26
N LEU A 257 18.17 -14.28 3.95
CA LEU A 257 16.85 -14.51 3.35
C LEU A 257 16.26 -15.88 3.71
N ARG A 258 17.08 -16.94 3.73
CA ARG A 258 16.63 -18.26 4.19
C ARG A 258 16.18 -18.24 5.65
N ARG A 259 16.88 -17.51 6.52
CA ARG A 259 16.51 -17.33 7.93
C ARG A 259 15.20 -16.55 8.07
N MET A 260 14.95 -15.59 7.18
CA MET A 260 13.66 -14.90 7.01
C MET A 260 12.58 -15.76 6.34
N ARG A 261 12.87 -17.02 5.98
CA ARG A 261 11.98 -17.93 5.22
C ARG A 261 11.55 -17.34 3.87
N ARG A 262 12.47 -16.65 3.20
CA ARG A 262 12.26 -16.05 1.89
C ARG A 262 13.05 -16.75 0.81
N TRP A 263 12.58 -16.55 -0.43
CA TRP A 263 13.22 -17.05 -1.62
C TRP A 263 14.12 -15.96 -2.23
N GLY A 264 15.21 -16.39 -2.86
CA GLY A 264 16.07 -15.53 -3.67
C GLY A 264 17.43 -15.25 -3.03
N ASP A 265 18.17 -14.39 -3.70
CA ASP A 265 19.47 -13.85 -3.31
C ASP A 265 19.78 -12.62 -4.19
N GLY A 266 20.73 -11.79 -3.77
CA GLY A 266 21.09 -10.55 -4.45
C GLY A 266 21.41 -10.73 -5.93
N THR A 267 22.19 -11.76 -6.30
CA THR A 267 22.53 -12.05 -7.70
C THR A 267 21.28 -12.34 -8.53
N ARG A 268 20.33 -13.14 -8.02
CA ARG A 268 19.07 -13.41 -8.72
C ARG A 268 18.22 -12.16 -8.90
N PHE A 269 18.17 -11.31 -7.88
CA PHE A 269 17.40 -10.08 -7.93
C PHE A 269 18.01 -9.08 -8.92
N LEU A 270 19.34 -8.90 -8.91
CA LEU A 270 20.05 -8.05 -9.89
C LEU A 270 19.80 -8.51 -11.32
N ASN A 271 20.00 -9.80 -11.60
CA ASN A 271 19.74 -10.36 -12.93
C ASN A 271 18.29 -10.07 -13.38
N ARG A 272 17.33 -10.22 -12.48
CA ARG A 272 15.92 -9.96 -12.80
C ARG A 272 15.65 -8.48 -13.07
N ILE A 273 16.22 -7.58 -12.27
CA ILE A 273 16.11 -6.12 -12.46
C ILE A 273 16.75 -5.71 -13.79
N GLU A 274 17.93 -6.24 -14.11
CA GLU A 274 18.58 -6.01 -15.39
C GLU A 274 17.75 -6.50 -16.57
N ASP A 275 17.16 -7.70 -16.47
CA ASP A 275 16.30 -8.24 -17.53
C ASP A 275 15.07 -7.37 -17.77
N ILE A 276 14.48 -6.81 -16.72
CA ILE A 276 13.37 -5.86 -16.85
C ILE A 276 13.84 -4.57 -17.51
N ARG A 277 14.95 -3.98 -17.07
CA ARG A 277 15.50 -2.74 -17.66
C ARG A 277 15.93 -2.91 -19.12
N LYS A 278 16.37 -4.11 -19.52
CA LYS A 278 16.67 -4.42 -20.93
C LYS A 278 15.42 -4.45 -21.79
N ARG A 279 14.28 -4.86 -21.23
CA ARG A 279 12.98 -4.89 -21.92
C ARG A 279 12.33 -3.51 -21.95
N GLU A 280 12.39 -2.80 -20.82
CA GLU A 280 11.79 -1.49 -20.63
C GLU A 280 12.77 -0.57 -19.88
N PRO A 281 13.57 0.24 -20.60
CA PRO A 281 14.54 1.14 -20.01
C PRO A 281 13.93 2.19 -19.07
N GLU A 282 12.67 2.57 -19.30
CA GLU A 282 11.95 3.53 -18.48
C GLU A 282 11.33 2.93 -17.22
N ALA A 283 11.57 1.63 -16.95
CA ALA A 283 10.99 0.94 -15.82
C ALA A 283 11.47 1.51 -14.48
N ALA A 284 10.52 1.96 -13.66
CA ALA A 284 10.77 2.39 -12.29
C ALA A 284 10.77 1.19 -11.35
N MET A 285 11.74 1.16 -10.45
CA MET A 285 11.97 0.05 -9.52
C MET A 285 11.84 0.53 -8.09
N ARG A 286 11.00 -0.17 -7.33
CA ARG A 286 10.83 0.05 -5.89
C ARG A 286 11.10 -1.22 -5.12
N SER A 287 11.72 -1.09 -3.94
CA SER A 287 11.83 -2.21 -3.00
C SER A 287 11.75 -1.74 -1.54
N ASN A 288 11.63 -2.71 -0.63
CA ASN A 288 11.71 -2.48 0.80
C ASN A 288 12.64 -3.51 1.44
N PHE A 289 13.38 -3.09 2.46
CA PHE A 289 14.35 -3.91 3.17
C PHE A 289 14.16 -3.82 4.67
N ILE A 290 14.36 -4.96 5.35
CA ILE A 290 14.33 -5.09 6.79
C ILE A 290 15.76 -5.26 7.27
N VAL A 291 16.18 -4.36 8.15
CA VAL A 291 17.52 -4.33 8.75
C VAL A 291 17.43 -4.81 10.19
N GLY A 292 18.39 -5.62 10.62
CA GLY A 292 18.48 -6.10 11.99
C GLY A 292 17.62 -7.30 12.34
N TYR A 293 17.18 -8.05 11.32
CA TYR A 293 16.49 -9.32 11.57
C TYR A 293 17.45 -10.29 12.30
N PRO A 294 16.96 -11.11 13.26
CA PRO A 294 17.84 -11.86 14.15
C PRO A 294 18.85 -12.73 13.39
N GLY A 295 20.13 -12.55 13.67
CA GLY A 295 21.26 -13.21 13.00
C GLY A 295 21.87 -12.45 11.82
N GLU A 296 21.53 -11.19 11.58
CA GLU A 296 22.16 -10.34 10.54
C GLU A 296 23.61 -9.99 10.89
N THR A 297 24.55 -10.44 10.06
CA THR A 297 25.99 -10.19 10.24
C THR A 297 26.42 -8.88 9.57
N GLU A 298 27.68 -8.48 9.77
CA GLU A 298 28.30 -7.38 9.04
C GLU A 298 28.41 -7.71 7.54
N GLU A 299 28.82 -8.94 7.20
CA GLU A 299 28.86 -9.43 5.81
C GLU A 299 27.48 -9.37 5.12
N ASP A 300 26.41 -9.72 5.83
CA ASP A 300 25.04 -9.62 5.30
C ASP A 300 24.66 -8.18 4.93
N HIS A 301 25.08 -7.22 5.76
CA HIS A 301 24.83 -5.78 5.57
C HIS A 301 25.70 -5.20 4.45
N ASP A 302 26.96 -5.60 4.36
CA ASP A 302 27.85 -5.23 3.26
C ASP A 302 27.31 -5.72 1.91
N GLU A 303 26.79 -6.95 1.85
CA GLU A 303 26.10 -7.48 0.66
C GLU A 303 24.88 -6.62 0.29
N LEU A 304 24.14 -6.11 1.29
CA LEU A 304 22.99 -5.23 1.07
C LEU A 304 23.42 -3.86 0.52
N LEU A 305 24.44 -3.24 1.10
CA LEU A 305 24.99 -1.97 0.59
C LEU A 305 25.46 -2.11 -0.87
N ALA A 306 26.25 -3.15 -1.17
CA ALA A 306 26.72 -3.42 -2.52
C ALA A 306 25.56 -3.66 -3.49
N PHE A 307 24.52 -4.39 -3.06
CA PHE A 307 23.34 -4.58 -3.89
C PHE A 307 22.60 -3.28 -4.19
N ILE A 308 22.42 -2.39 -3.21
CA ILE A 308 21.73 -1.10 -3.43
C ILE A 308 22.52 -0.24 -4.41
N GLU A 309 23.86 -0.22 -4.27
CA GLU A 309 24.74 0.46 -5.20
C GLU A 309 24.66 -0.13 -6.62
N ASP A 310 24.65 -1.45 -6.79
CA ASP A 310 24.57 -2.07 -8.12
C ASP A 310 23.16 -1.97 -8.73
N ALA A 311 22.12 -2.16 -7.91
CA ALA A 311 20.74 -2.19 -8.36
C ALA A 311 20.23 -0.80 -8.77
N GLN A 312 20.77 0.29 -8.20
CA GLN A 312 20.39 1.67 -8.53
C GLN A 312 18.86 1.85 -8.60
N LEU A 313 18.14 1.37 -7.58
CA LEU A 313 16.68 1.40 -7.52
C LEU A 313 16.17 2.84 -7.38
N ASP A 314 15.04 3.15 -8.03
CA ASP A 314 14.43 4.48 -7.97
C ASP A 314 13.94 4.80 -6.55
N TRP A 315 13.36 3.81 -5.87
CA TRP A 315 12.77 3.97 -4.54
C TRP A 315 13.14 2.80 -3.61
N CYS A 316 13.66 3.09 -2.41
CA CYS A 316 13.83 2.07 -1.36
C CYS A 316 13.27 2.53 -0.01
N GLY A 317 12.48 1.67 0.62
CA GLY A 317 12.12 1.78 2.02
C GLY A 317 13.03 0.92 2.90
N PHE A 318 13.57 1.48 3.99
CA PHE A 318 14.37 0.74 4.98
C PHE A 318 13.70 0.77 6.34
N PHE A 319 13.43 -0.42 6.87
CA PHE A 319 12.71 -0.63 8.12
C PHE A 319 13.58 -1.42 9.09
N GLY A 320 13.65 -0.97 10.35
CA GLY A 320 14.25 -1.77 11.41
C GLY A 320 13.36 -2.98 11.71
N PHE A 321 13.97 -4.13 11.98
CA PHE A 321 13.24 -5.31 12.40
C PHE A 321 12.47 -5.03 13.70
N SER A 322 11.17 -5.29 13.67
CA SER A 322 10.28 -5.19 14.83
C SER A 322 9.83 -6.61 15.20
N PRO A 323 10.15 -7.11 16.41
CA PRO A 323 9.69 -8.41 16.85
C PRO A 323 8.18 -8.38 17.12
N GLU A 324 7.46 -9.26 16.45
CA GLU A 324 6.00 -9.27 16.46
C GLU A 324 5.47 -10.58 17.05
N GLU A 325 4.45 -10.50 17.92
CA GLU A 325 3.82 -11.66 18.53
C GLU A 325 3.23 -12.61 17.48
N GLY A 326 3.45 -13.91 17.69
CA GLY A 326 3.00 -14.97 16.77
C GLY A 326 3.89 -15.16 15.54
N THR A 327 4.96 -14.39 15.38
CA THR A 327 5.92 -14.58 14.27
C THR A 327 7.00 -15.61 14.61
N TYR A 328 7.59 -16.21 13.57
CA TYR A 328 8.72 -17.13 13.74
C TYR A 328 9.96 -16.41 14.30
N ALA A 329 10.16 -15.16 13.88
CA ALA A 329 11.33 -14.36 14.23
C ALA A 329 11.40 -13.97 15.72
N LEU A 330 10.26 -13.92 16.41
CA LEU A 330 10.19 -13.55 17.83
C LEU A 330 11.09 -14.41 18.72
N ASN A 331 11.20 -15.71 18.41
CA ASN A 331 11.93 -16.68 19.25
C ASN A 331 13.32 -17.01 18.71
N LEU A 332 13.80 -16.29 17.69
CA LEU A 332 15.13 -16.54 17.14
C LEU A 332 16.22 -15.95 18.06
N PRO A 333 17.35 -16.64 18.25
CA PRO A 333 18.51 -16.05 18.92
C PRO A 333 19.18 -15.01 18.02
N ASP A 334 20.18 -14.33 18.57
CA ASP A 334 21.08 -13.40 17.87
C ASP A 334 20.38 -12.10 17.43
N HIS A 335 19.60 -11.49 18.31
CA HIS A 335 19.01 -10.18 18.05
C HIS A 335 20.10 -9.12 17.86
N VAL A 336 19.89 -8.24 16.88
CA VAL A 336 20.78 -7.11 16.60
C VAL A 336 20.42 -5.95 17.53
N ASP A 337 21.44 -5.32 18.13
CA ASP A 337 21.23 -4.18 19.01
C ASP A 337 20.59 -3.00 18.26
N LYS A 338 19.67 -2.29 18.93
CA LYS A 338 18.97 -1.15 18.33
C LYS A 338 19.91 -0.06 17.82
N SER A 339 21.04 0.17 18.50
CA SER A 339 22.04 1.14 18.04
C SER A 339 22.67 0.74 16.72
N LEU A 340 23.04 -0.54 16.57
CA LEU A 340 23.63 -1.07 15.33
C LEU A 340 22.60 -1.08 14.19
N MET A 341 21.33 -1.43 14.48
CA MET A 341 20.26 -1.31 13.48
C MET A 341 20.10 0.13 12.98
N ASN A 342 20.13 1.12 13.89
CA ASN A 342 19.99 2.53 13.50
C ASN A 342 21.19 3.04 12.69
N GLU A 343 22.40 2.57 13.00
CA GLU A 343 23.60 2.87 12.22
C GLU A 343 23.47 2.33 10.79
N ARG A 344 23.15 1.04 10.65
CA ARG A 344 22.91 0.38 9.35
C ARG A 344 21.80 1.05 8.54
N LEU A 345 20.70 1.44 9.19
CA LEU A 345 19.61 2.19 8.55
C LEU A 345 20.08 3.57 8.06
N GLY A 346 20.96 4.23 8.81
CA GLY A 346 21.55 5.52 8.42
C GLY A 346 22.36 5.40 7.14
N GLU A 347 23.27 4.42 7.09
CA GLU A 347 24.12 4.16 5.91
C GLU A 347 23.29 3.86 4.64
N LEU A 348 22.29 2.99 4.76
CA LEU A 348 21.43 2.62 3.64
C LEU A 348 20.58 3.79 3.15
N ARG A 349 20.07 4.62 4.07
CA ARG A 349 19.30 5.83 3.71
C ARG A 349 20.17 6.87 3.01
N GLU A 350 21.35 7.16 3.54
CA GLU A 350 22.28 8.11 2.91
C GLU A 350 22.66 7.67 1.49
N MET A 351 22.94 6.38 1.30
CA MET A 351 23.21 5.83 -0.03
C MET A 351 22.00 5.94 -0.96
N GLN A 352 20.80 5.54 -0.51
CA GLN A 352 19.60 5.61 -1.34
C GLN A 352 19.19 7.06 -1.66
N ASP A 353 19.36 8.01 -0.74
CA ASP A 353 19.06 9.42 -0.97
C ASP A 353 19.92 9.95 -2.13
N ALA A 354 21.21 9.59 -2.16
CA ALA A 354 22.11 9.96 -3.24
C ALA A 354 21.76 9.29 -4.59
N ILE A 355 21.31 8.03 -4.56
CA ILE A 355 20.85 7.32 -5.77
C ILE A 355 19.56 7.95 -6.30
N THR A 356 18.59 8.18 -5.42
CA THR A 356 17.30 8.78 -5.77
C THR A 356 17.51 10.16 -6.37
N ALA A 357 18.26 11.05 -5.69
CA ALA A 357 18.55 12.39 -6.19
C ALA A 357 19.17 12.35 -7.60
N ARG A 358 20.16 11.50 -7.84
CA ARG A 358 20.79 11.37 -9.17
C ARG A 358 19.79 10.89 -10.23
N ARG A 359 18.96 9.90 -9.90
CA ARG A 359 17.91 9.39 -10.80
C ARG A 359 16.88 10.47 -11.13
N ARG A 360 16.58 11.38 -10.20
CA ARG A 360 15.71 12.53 -10.44
C ARG A 360 16.41 13.60 -11.29
N ASP A 361 17.68 13.88 -11.02
CA ASP A 361 18.50 14.79 -11.83
C ASP A 361 18.61 14.35 -13.29
N ASP A 362 18.71 13.03 -13.53
CA ASP A 362 18.74 12.46 -14.89
C ASP A 362 17.47 12.75 -15.71
N LEU A 363 16.36 13.12 -15.05
CA LEU A 363 15.10 13.49 -15.72
C LEU A 363 15.04 14.98 -16.08
N ILE A 364 15.98 15.82 -15.62
CA ILE A 364 15.97 17.26 -15.92
C ILE A 364 16.22 17.48 -17.42
N GLY A 365 15.32 18.23 -18.05
CA GLY A 365 15.28 18.48 -19.50
C GLY A 365 14.47 17.46 -20.29
N GLU A 366 14.03 16.36 -19.68
CA GLU A 366 13.16 15.38 -20.32
C GLU A 366 11.69 15.84 -20.29
N THR A 367 10.93 15.38 -21.28
CA THR A 367 9.47 15.59 -21.33
C THR A 367 8.76 14.34 -20.82
N LEU A 368 7.97 14.49 -19.75
CA LEU A 368 7.24 13.41 -19.11
C LEU A 368 5.73 13.59 -19.22
N GLU A 369 5.02 12.48 -19.38
CA GLU A 369 3.57 12.44 -19.25
C GLU A 369 3.15 12.40 -17.78
N VAL A 370 2.41 13.41 -17.34
CA VAL A 370 2.00 13.59 -15.95
C VAL A 370 0.49 13.54 -15.82
N LEU A 371 0.00 12.73 -14.89
CA LEU A 371 -1.37 12.77 -14.39
C LEU A 371 -1.45 13.83 -13.30
N VAL A 372 -2.30 14.84 -13.48
CA VAL A 372 -2.53 15.88 -12.46
C VAL A 372 -3.44 15.33 -11.37
N ASP A 373 -2.88 15.08 -10.19
CA ASP A 373 -3.59 14.47 -9.05
C ASP A 373 -4.41 15.49 -8.26
N SER A 374 -3.84 16.68 -8.05
CA SER A 374 -4.47 17.81 -7.37
C SER A 374 -3.94 19.13 -7.91
N THR A 375 -4.44 20.26 -7.41
CA THR A 375 -3.99 21.57 -7.90
C THR A 375 -2.51 21.76 -7.63
N GLY A 376 -1.72 21.94 -8.70
CA GLY A 376 -0.26 22.14 -8.62
C GLY A 376 0.57 20.87 -8.41
N VAL A 377 -0.04 19.69 -8.35
CA VAL A 377 0.65 18.42 -8.07
C VAL A 377 0.21 17.34 -9.06
N GLY A 378 1.18 16.64 -9.63
CA GLY A 378 0.96 15.48 -10.50
C GLY A 378 2.02 14.39 -10.34
N ARG A 379 1.84 13.29 -11.07
CA ARG A 379 2.74 12.14 -11.08
C ARG A 379 2.92 11.56 -12.49
N SER A 380 4.13 11.11 -12.79
CA SER A 380 4.42 10.29 -13.96
C SER A 380 4.10 8.81 -13.67
N HIS A 381 4.52 7.90 -14.55
CA HIS A 381 4.45 6.47 -14.22
C HIS A 381 5.43 6.06 -13.12
N ARG A 382 6.47 6.87 -12.86
CA ARG A 382 7.55 6.55 -11.93
C ARG A 382 7.18 6.73 -10.45
N GLU A 383 6.14 7.50 -10.15
CA GLU A 383 5.70 7.79 -8.78
C GLU A 383 4.37 7.08 -8.44
N ALA A 384 4.39 6.23 -7.41
CA ALA A 384 3.17 5.69 -6.83
C ALA A 384 2.44 6.77 -5.99
N PRO A 385 1.09 6.82 -6.02
CA PRO A 385 0.35 7.81 -5.25
C PRO A 385 0.63 7.69 -3.76
N GLU A 386 0.79 8.81 -3.06
CA GLU A 386 0.97 8.91 -1.59
C GLU A 386 2.21 8.22 -1.00
N ILE A 387 3.01 7.51 -1.81
CA ILE A 387 4.13 6.68 -1.33
C ILE A 387 5.48 7.24 -1.77
N ASP A 388 5.60 7.61 -3.05
CA ASP A 388 6.85 8.10 -3.64
C ASP A 388 6.84 9.64 -3.70
N GLY A 389 7.76 10.24 -4.47
CA GLY A 389 7.80 11.68 -4.70
C GLY A 389 6.63 12.23 -5.53
N VAL A 390 6.60 13.54 -5.69
CA VAL A 390 5.62 14.24 -6.54
C VAL A 390 6.29 15.10 -7.61
N ILE A 391 5.49 15.48 -8.62
CA ILE A 391 5.89 16.46 -9.64
C ILE A 391 5.05 17.71 -9.43
N HIS A 392 5.72 18.82 -9.09
CA HIS A 392 5.11 20.13 -9.01
C HIS A 392 4.84 20.64 -10.43
N VAL A 393 3.58 20.95 -10.70
CA VAL A 393 3.10 21.42 -12.01
C VAL A 393 2.33 22.74 -11.85
N SER A 394 1.96 23.38 -12.95
CA SER A 394 1.16 24.60 -12.88
C SER A 394 -0.21 24.37 -12.23
N GLU A 395 -0.59 25.26 -11.30
CA GLU A 395 -1.93 25.28 -10.69
C GLU A 395 -3.08 25.52 -11.69
N THR A 396 -2.76 25.95 -12.93
CA THR A 396 -3.77 26.17 -13.97
C THR A 396 -4.22 24.88 -14.67
N LEU A 397 -3.53 23.77 -14.43
CA LEU A 397 -3.85 22.49 -15.04
C LEU A 397 -5.05 21.84 -14.37
N SER A 398 -5.86 21.17 -15.18
CA SER A 398 -7.08 20.51 -14.70
C SER A 398 -6.76 19.19 -14.02
N VAL A 399 -7.25 19.00 -12.79
CA VAL A 399 -7.15 17.73 -12.07
C VAL A 399 -7.76 16.59 -12.89
N GLY A 400 -7.03 15.47 -12.97
CA GLY A 400 -7.39 14.28 -13.73
C GLY A 400 -7.09 14.33 -15.23
N SER A 401 -6.37 15.36 -15.69
CA SER A 401 -5.84 15.40 -17.06
C SER A 401 -4.43 14.81 -17.14
N PHE A 402 -4.12 14.24 -18.31
CA PHE A 402 -2.76 13.87 -18.69
C PHE A 402 -2.16 14.99 -19.52
N VAL A 403 -0.96 15.42 -19.15
CA VAL A 403 -0.25 16.53 -19.78
C VAL A 403 1.21 16.17 -19.99
N GLN A 404 1.78 16.67 -21.09
CA GLN A 404 3.21 16.57 -21.34
C GLN A 404 3.87 17.82 -20.75
N VAL A 405 4.83 17.61 -19.85
CA VAL A 405 5.55 18.68 -19.15
C VAL A 405 7.06 18.44 -19.24
N GLU A 406 7.85 19.51 -19.30
CA GLU A 406 9.31 19.44 -19.29
C GLU A 406 9.79 19.56 -17.84
N ILE A 407 10.67 18.66 -17.40
CA ILE A 407 11.23 18.72 -16.04
C ILE A 407 12.33 19.78 -16.03
N ALA A 408 12.16 20.82 -15.22
CA ALA A 408 13.11 21.93 -15.11
C ALA A 408 14.12 21.76 -13.98
N ASP A 409 13.72 21.09 -12.90
CA ASP A 409 14.55 20.96 -11.70
C ASP A 409 14.12 19.74 -10.85
N ALA A 410 14.99 19.34 -9.93
CA ALA A 410 14.74 18.29 -8.95
C ALA A 410 15.02 18.80 -7.52
N LEU A 411 14.12 18.47 -6.59
CA LEU A 411 14.19 18.86 -5.18
C LEU A 411 14.21 17.58 -4.32
N GLY A 412 15.36 16.89 -4.30
CA GLY A 412 15.48 15.58 -3.66
C GLY A 412 14.63 14.54 -4.40
N PRO A 413 13.59 13.94 -3.79
CA PRO A 413 12.72 12.98 -4.47
C PRO A 413 11.70 13.65 -5.41
N ASP A 414 11.39 14.93 -5.21
CA ASP A 414 10.36 15.65 -5.96
C ASP A 414 10.93 16.32 -7.20
N LEU A 415 10.09 16.56 -8.21
CA LEU A 415 10.45 17.28 -9.43
C LEU A 415 9.66 18.57 -9.58
N LEU A 416 10.23 19.52 -10.29
CA LEU A 416 9.56 20.74 -10.73
C LEU A 416 9.47 20.74 -12.25
N ALA A 417 8.25 20.84 -12.76
CA ALA A 417 7.99 20.85 -14.19
C ALA A 417 7.54 22.22 -14.68
N VAL A 418 7.89 22.54 -15.93
CA VAL A 418 7.52 23.77 -16.62
C VAL A 418 6.85 23.47 -17.96
N GLY A 419 5.99 24.39 -18.38
CA GLY A 419 5.18 24.22 -19.58
C GLY A 419 4.09 23.17 -19.43
N ALA A 420 3.13 23.20 -20.34
CA ALA A 420 2.16 22.13 -20.52
C ALA A 420 1.67 22.16 -21.95
N ALA A 421 1.96 21.10 -22.70
CA ALA A 421 1.26 20.83 -23.95
C ALA A 421 0.12 19.85 -23.64
N PRO A 422 -1.14 20.14 -24.05
CA PRO A 422 -2.19 19.15 -23.96
C PRO A 422 -1.83 17.91 -24.79
N ASP A 423 -2.03 16.74 -24.21
CA ASP A 423 -1.64 15.48 -24.83
C ASP A 423 -2.40 15.24 -26.15
N ALA A 424 -1.65 14.89 -27.20
CA ALA A 424 -2.15 14.68 -28.56
C ALA A 424 -3.08 13.45 -28.67
N ALA A 425 -3.06 12.55 -27.68
CA ALA A 425 -3.89 11.34 -27.64
C ALA A 425 -5.30 11.54 -27.05
N SER A 426 -5.65 12.76 -26.64
CA SER A 426 -6.98 13.09 -26.07
C SER A 426 -8.09 13.38 -27.10
N ARG A 427 -8.00 12.83 -28.32
CA ARG A 427 -9.03 12.94 -29.39
C ARG A 427 -9.71 11.62 -29.73
#